data_AF-B0N8R0-F1
#
_entry.id   AF-B0N8R0-F1
#
_cell.length_a   1.000
_cell.length_b   1.000
_cell.length_c   1.000
_cell.angle_alpha   90.00
_cell.angle_beta   90.00
_cell.angle_gamma   90.00
#
_symmetry.space_group_name_H-M   'P 1'
#
loop_
_entity.id
_entity.type
_entity.pdbx_description
1 polymer ?
#
loop_
_entity_poly.entity_id
_entity_poly.type
_entity_poly.pdbx_seq_one_letter_code
_entity_poly.pdbx_strand_id
1 'polypeptide(L)'
;MTNNIIKDLEADHQKILAFVNELEQRLIEFMEANIFDYEQMKRDILFIREFADKEHHQREEKILFRYMIEYLGKVAENLVRHGMIVEHDLARLYVKQWDEALQRYHRNHLLIDKLTIISNGHAYCMLLRRHIEKEDTVVYPFAKKHLSEEIFAEMIKENQNY
;
A
#
# COMPACT_ATOMS: atom_id res chain seq x y z
N MET A 1 -0.26 -3.30 -28.14
CA MET A 1 0.30 -3.60 -26.81
C MET A 1 -0.88 -3.74 -25.88
N THR A 2 -1.14 -4.94 -25.36
CA THR A 2 -2.22 -5.18 -24.39
C THR A 2 -1.86 -4.46 -23.10
N ASN A 3 -2.41 -3.26 -22.93
CA ASN A 3 -2.38 -2.49 -21.69
C ASN A 3 -2.99 -3.41 -20.62
N ASN A 4 -2.27 -3.74 -19.56
CA ASN A 4 -2.75 -4.69 -18.56
C ASN A 4 -2.61 -4.01 -17.21
N ILE A 5 -3.72 -3.52 -16.67
CA ILE A 5 -3.79 -2.85 -15.36
C ILE A 5 -3.04 -3.62 -14.27
N ILE A 6 -3.06 -4.96 -14.31
CA ILE A 6 -2.33 -5.78 -13.35
C ILE A 6 -0.81 -5.65 -13.53
N LYS A 7 -0.30 -5.57 -14.76
CA LYS A 7 1.14 -5.32 -14.98
C LYS A 7 1.56 -3.95 -14.46
N ASP A 8 0.71 -2.95 -14.59
CA ASP A 8 0.98 -1.61 -14.07
C ASP A 8 1.01 -1.62 -12.54
N LEU A 9 0.08 -2.34 -11.90
CA LEU A 9 0.07 -2.56 -10.46
C LEU A 9 1.30 -3.34 -9.96
N GLU A 10 1.67 -4.44 -10.64
CA GLU A 10 2.90 -5.21 -10.36
C GLU A 10 4.16 -4.34 -10.50
N ALA A 11 4.18 -3.39 -11.45
CA ALA A 11 5.29 -2.45 -11.59
C ALA A 11 5.32 -1.41 -10.46
N ASP A 12 4.17 -0.98 -9.97
CA ASP A 12 4.07 -0.10 -8.80
C ASP A 12 4.51 -0.81 -7.52
N HIS A 13 4.21 -2.11 -7.36
CA HIS A 13 4.73 -2.94 -6.26
C HIS A 13 6.25 -2.90 -6.16
N GLN A 14 6.97 -2.93 -7.29
CA GLN A 14 8.44 -2.87 -7.26
C GLN A 14 8.95 -1.55 -6.67
N LYS A 15 8.29 -0.43 -6.99
CA LYS A 15 8.63 0.89 -6.43
C LYS A 15 8.27 0.97 -4.95
N ILE A 16 7.11 0.43 -4.57
CA ILE A 16 6.67 0.40 -3.16
C ILE A 16 7.63 -0.46 -2.34
N LEU A 17 8.01 -1.65 -2.81
CA LEU A 17 8.94 -2.54 -2.10
C LEU A 17 10.33 -1.90 -1.94
N ALA A 18 10.83 -1.21 -2.97
CA ALA A 18 12.08 -0.46 -2.88
C ALA A 18 11.98 0.63 -1.79
N PHE A 19 10.92 1.43 -1.81
CA PHE A 19 10.65 2.43 -0.78
C PHE A 19 10.59 1.81 0.63
N VAL A 20 9.86 0.70 0.78
CA VAL A 20 9.70 0.03 2.08
C VAL A 20 11.05 -0.47 2.63
N ASN A 21 11.96 -0.96 1.77
CA ASN A 21 13.31 -1.35 2.18
C ASN A 21 14.12 -0.16 2.69
N GLU A 22 14.07 0.97 1.99
CA GLU A 22 14.80 2.16 2.42
C GLU A 22 14.20 2.78 3.69
N LEU A 23 12.87 2.78 3.82
CA LEU A 23 12.18 3.23 5.03
C LEU A 23 12.60 2.40 6.23
N GLU A 24 12.60 1.07 6.10
CA GLU A 24 13.01 0.17 7.18
C GLU A 24 14.44 0.46 7.66
N GLN A 25 15.38 0.70 6.73
CA GLN A 25 16.73 1.11 7.07
C GLN A 25 16.77 2.44 7.84
N ARG A 26 16.01 3.45 7.41
CA ARG A 26 15.90 4.73 8.12
C ARG A 26 15.33 4.57 9.53
N LEU A 27 14.38 3.66 9.73
CA LEU A 27 13.81 3.39 11.06
C LEU A 27 14.83 2.71 11.98
N ILE A 28 15.67 1.81 11.46
CA ILE A 28 16.78 1.20 12.20
C ILE A 28 17.80 2.26 12.61
N GLU A 29 18.22 3.13 11.68
CA GLU A 29 19.15 4.23 11.97
C GLU A 29 18.59 5.20 13.02
N PHE A 30 17.29 5.49 12.95
CA PHE A 30 16.63 6.29 13.97
C PHE A 30 16.63 5.58 15.33
N MET A 31 16.35 4.28 15.35
CA MET A 31 16.34 3.47 16.56
C MET A 31 17.72 3.42 17.23
N GLU A 32 18.75 3.00 16.51
CA GLU A 32 20.09 2.68 17.03
C GLU A 32 20.95 3.92 17.25
N ALA A 33 20.95 4.85 16.28
CA ALA A 33 21.90 5.96 16.23
C ALA A 33 21.25 7.34 16.46
N ASN A 34 19.93 7.39 16.67
CA ASN A 34 19.16 8.65 16.71
C ASN A 34 19.32 9.51 15.45
N ILE A 35 19.69 8.91 14.32
CA ILE A 35 19.76 9.62 13.03
C ILE A 35 18.32 9.87 12.58
N PHE A 36 17.92 11.13 12.55
CA PHE A 36 16.54 11.53 12.32
C PHE A 36 16.48 12.80 11.47
N ASP A 37 15.83 12.71 10.31
CA ASP A 37 15.47 13.84 9.46
C ASP A 37 13.94 13.91 9.38
N TYR A 38 13.38 14.93 10.03
CA TYR A 38 11.94 15.19 10.06
C TYR A 38 11.37 15.41 8.65
N GLU A 39 12.07 16.17 7.80
CA GLU A 39 11.62 16.48 6.45
C GLU A 39 11.68 15.24 5.55
N GLN A 40 12.69 14.38 5.73
CA GLN A 40 12.73 13.09 5.04
C GLN A 40 11.54 12.20 5.44
N MET A 41 11.24 12.07 6.73
CA MET A 41 10.07 11.27 7.15
C MET A 41 8.73 11.86 6.67
N LYS A 42 8.62 13.20 6.55
CA LYS A 42 7.46 13.83 5.90
C LYS A 42 7.36 13.47 4.42
N ARG A 43 8.48 13.44 3.70
CA ARG A 43 8.53 12.98 2.30
C ARG A 43 8.14 11.51 2.17
N ASP A 44 8.56 10.66 3.11
CA ASP A 44 8.19 9.25 3.15
C ASP A 44 6.67 9.08 3.29
N ILE A 45 6.05 9.79 4.24
CA ILE A 45 4.59 9.79 4.42
C ILE A 45 3.87 10.33 3.18
N LEU A 46 4.42 11.36 2.53
CA LEU A 46 3.85 11.91 1.29
C LEU A 46 3.89 10.88 0.16
N PHE A 47 5.01 10.17 -0.02
CA PHE A 47 5.11 9.08 -0.99
C PHE A 47 4.05 8.01 -0.73
N ILE A 48 3.86 7.61 0.53
CA ILE A 48 2.83 6.62 0.86
C ILE A 48 1.44 7.12 0.49
N ARG A 49 1.08 8.35 0.88
CA ARG A 49 -0.26 8.91 0.65
C ARG A 49 -0.56 9.11 -0.83
N GLU A 50 0.37 9.71 -1.56
CA GLU A 50 0.14 10.04 -2.97
C GLU A 50 0.37 8.83 -3.86
N PHE A 51 1.46 8.08 -3.69
CA PHE A 51 1.79 7.00 -4.60
C PHE A 51 1.20 5.64 -4.16
N ALA A 52 1.56 5.14 -2.98
CA ALA A 52 1.17 3.80 -2.57
C ALA A 52 -0.35 3.68 -2.32
N ASP A 53 -0.97 4.70 -1.72
CA ASP A 53 -2.41 4.69 -1.45
C ASP A 53 -3.22 5.26 -2.61
N LYS A 54 -3.04 6.54 -2.94
CA LYS A 54 -3.90 7.23 -3.90
C LYS A 54 -3.74 6.75 -5.35
N GLU A 55 -2.51 6.56 -5.84
CA GLU A 55 -2.30 6.04 -7.20
C GLU A 55 -2.47 4.52 -7.28
N HIS A 56 -1.97 3.79 -6.29
CA HIS A 56 -1.93 2.32 -6.34
C HIS A 56 -3.15 1.66 -5.67
N HIS A 57 -3.29 1.70 -4.33
CA HIS A 57 -4.43 1.03 -3.65
C HIS A 57 -5.80 1.50 -4.16
N GLN A 58 -6.00 2.81 -4.39
CA GLN A 58 -7.30 3.28 -4.87
C GLN A 58 -7.60 2.85 -6.30
N ARG A 59 -6.59 2.55 -7.12
CA ARG A 59 -6.79 1.97 -8.46
C ARG A 59 -7.23 0.52 -8.35
N GLU A 60 -6.67 -0.23 -7.41
CA GLU A 60 -7.14 -1.58 -7.10
C GLU A 60 -8.58 -1.55 -6.58
N GLU A 61 -8.84 -0.77 -5.53
CA GLU A 61 -10.16 -0.68 -4.88
C GLU A 61 -11.27 -0.26 -5.85
N LYS A 62 -11.02 0.79 -6.64
CA LYS A 62 -12.06 1.36 -7.52
C LYS A 62 -12.19 0.61 -8.83
N ILE A 63 -11.14 -0.06 -9.30
CA ILE A 63 -11.15 -0.79 -10.58
C ILE A 63 -11.05 -2.29 -10.31
N LEU A 64 -9.85 -2.85 -10.17
CA LEU A 64 -9.63 -4.30 -10.14
C LEU A 64 -10.54 -5.03 -9.14
N PHE A 65 -10.52 -4.61 -7.87
CA PHE A 65 -11.28 -5.21 -6.78
C PHE A 65 -12.78 -5.04 -6.95
N ARG A 66 -13.23 -3.90 -7.49
CA ARG A 66 -14.65 -3.67 -7.78
C ARG A 66 -15.17 -4.67 -8.81
N TYR A 67 -14.46 -4.83 -9.93
CA TYR A 67 -14.83 -5.82 -10.97
C TYR A 67 -14.72 -7.26 -10.44
N MET A 68 -13.72 -7.58 -9.63
CA MET A 68 -13.63 -8.90 -8.99
C MET A 68 -14.87 -9.19 -8.12
N ILE A 69 -15.31 -8.22 -7.30
CA ILE A 69 -16.51 -8.39 -6.46
C ILE A 69 -17.77 -8.55 -7.31
N GLU A 70 -17.90 -7.75 -8.37
CA GLU A 70 -19.07 -7.74 -9.25
C GLU A 70 -19.24 -9.05 -10.03
N TYR A 71 -18.13 -9.62 -10.54
CA TYR A 71 -18.19 -10.72 -11.50
C TYR A 71 -17.78 -12.09 -10.95
N LEU A 72 -17.07 -12.17 -9.82
CA LEU A 72 -16.52 -13.43 -9.31
C LEU A 72 -17.22 -13.96 -8.04
N GLY A 73 -18.31 -13.31 -7.61
CA GLY A 73 -19.19 -13.76 -6.55
C GLY A 73 -18.54 -13.84 -5.16
N LYS A 74 -19.03 -14.75 -4.31
CA LYS A 74 -18.76 -14.71 -2.86
C LYS A 74 -17.29 -14.94 -2.49
N VAL A 75 -16.55 -15.72 -3.28
CA VAL A 75 -15.13 -15.99 -3.02
C VAL A 75 -14.31 -14.71 -3.17
N ALA A 76 -14.54 -13.94 -4.23
CA ALA A 76 -13.88 -12.66 -4.44
C ALA A 76 -14.31 -11.63 -3.41
N GLU A 77 -15.60 -11.58 -3.07
CA GLU A 77 -16.09 -10.70 -2.01
C GLU A 77 -15.36 -10.93 -0.69
N ASN A 78 -15.20 -12.19 -0.27
CA ASN A 78 -14.47 -12.52 0.96
C ASN A 78 -12.98 -12.16 0.87
N LEU A 79 -12.32 -12.50 -0.24
CA LEU A 79 -10.90 -12.21 -0.46
C LEU A 79 -10.61 -10.70 -0.42
N VAL A 80 -11.45 -9.92 -1.11
CA VAL A 80 -11.25 -8.48 -1.29
C VAL A 80 -11.77 -7.70 -0.10
N ARG A 81 -13.05 -7.85 0.28
CA ARG A 81 -13.67 -7.00 1.32
C ARG A 81 -13.17 -7.32 2.71
N HIS A 82 -12.94 -8.60 3.02
CA HIS A 82 -12.52 -9.04 4.36
C HIS A 82 -11.01 -9.30 4.44
N GLY A 83 -10.29 -9.22 3.32
CA GLY A 83 -8.84 -9.36 3.24
C GLY A 83 -8.18 -8.05 2.82
N MET A 84 -8.19 -7.75 1.51
CA MET A 84 -7.34 -6.70 0.93
C MET A 84 -7.71 -5.30 1.42
N ILE A 85 -9.01 -4.94 1.38
CA ILE A 85 -9.47 -3.61 1.81
C ILE A 85 -9.20 -3.37 3.30
N VAL A 86 -9.34 -4.41 4.13
CA VAL A 86 -9.01 -4.32 5.56
C VAL A 86 -7.52 -4.05 5.77
N GLU A 87 -6.65 -4.67 4.97
CA GLU A 87 -5.21 -4.42 5.01
C GLU A 87 -4.88 -3.00 4.51
N HIS A 88 -5.55 -2.49 3.47
CA HIS A 88 -5.39 -1.09 3.04
C HIS A 88 -5.77 -0.09 4.15
N ASP A 89 -6.90 -0.31 4.81
CA ASP A 89 -7.35 0.54 5.91
C ASP A 89 -6.41 0.47 7.12
N LEU A 90 -5.83 -0.70 7.38
CA LEU A 90 -4.81 -0.86 8.42
C LEU A 90 -3.51 -0.12 8.05
N ALA A 91 -3.09 -0.15 6.79
CA ALA A 91 -1.95 0.62 6.30
C ALA A 91 -2.18 2.13 6.49
N ARG A 92 -3.37 2.63 6.14
CA ARG A 92 -3.79 4.04 6.35
C ARG A 92 -3.76 4.42 7.83
N LEU A 93 -4.21 3.52 8.71
CA LEU A 93 -4.17 3.73 10.15
C LEU A 93 -2.73 3.90 10.67
N TYR A 94 -1.81 3.01 10.29
CA TYR A 94 -0.41 3.11 10.70
C TYR A 94 0.23 4.41 10.23
N VAL A 95 -0.01 4.82 8.98
CA VAL A 95 0.53 6.07 8.42
C VAL A 95 -0.04 7.30 9.14
N LYS A 96 -1.33 7.29 9.49
CA LYS A 96 -1.94 8.36 10.28
C LYS A 96 -1.28 8.49 11.66
N GLN A 97 -1.17 7.38 12.39
CA GLN A 97 -0.57 7.36 13.72
C GLN A 97 0.90 7.75 13.71
N TRP A 98 1.62 7.32 12.66
CA TRP A 98 3.01 7.72 12.42
C TRP A 98 3.13 9.24 12.19
N ASP A 99 2.34 9.85 11.30
CA ASP A 99 2.39 11.30 11.03
C ASP A 99 2.08 12.13 12.28
N GLU A 100 1.08 11.72 13.07
CA GLU A 100 0.74 12.38 14.33
C GLU A 100 1.88 12.30 15.35
N ALA A 101 2.52 11.13 15.48
CA ALA A 101 3.68 10.95 16.37
C ALA A 101 4.90 11.72 15.89
N LEU A 102 5.15 11.75 14.58
CA LEU A 102 6.24 12.49 13.96
C LEU A 102 6.16 13.98 14.29
N GLN A 103 4.96 14.57 14.18
CA GLN A 103 4.72 15.97 14.52
C GLN A 103 4.93 16.26 16.02
N ARG A 104 4.52 15.36 16.91
CA ARG A 104 4.75 15.52 18.35
C ARG A 104 6.23 15.35 18.71
N TYR A 105 6.91 14.37 18.13
CA TYR A 105 8.35 14.15 18.35
C TYR A 105 9.17 15.35 17.91
N HIS A 106 8.85 15.96 16.77
CA HIS A 106 9.54 17.16 16.28
C HIS A 106 9.48 18.34 17.25
N ARG A 107 8.43 18.45 18.07
CA ARG A 107 8.28 19.53 19.05
C ARG A 107 8.90 19.18 20.40
N ASN A 108 8.75 17.94 20.85
CA ASN A 108 8.95 17.57 22.25
C ASN A 108 10.05 16.53 22.48
N HIS A 109 10.51 15.83 21.43
CA HIS A 109 11.52 14.78 21.47
C HIS A 109 11.25 13.67 22.51
N LEU A 110 9.98 13.36 22.78
CA LEU A 110 9.60 12.36 23.78
C LEU A 110 9.84 10.93 23.25
N LEU A 111 10.40 10.07 24.09
CA LEU A 111 10.69 8.67 23.74
C LEU A 111 9.45 7.88 23.31
N ILE A 112 8.27 8.20 23.87
CA ILE A 112 7.02 7.55 23.47
C ILE A 112 6.64 7.86 22.03
N ASP A 113 6.91 9.08 21.54
CA ASP A 113 6.64 9.45 20.15
C ASP A 113 7.67 8.80 19.22
N LYS A 114 8.95 8.73 19.62
CA LYS A 114 9.97 7.94 18.91
C LYS A 114 9.56 6.48 18.75
N LEU A 115 9.11 5.85 19.85
CA LEU A 115 8.62 4.48 19.82
C LEU A 115 7.43 4.34 18.87
N THR A 116 6.48 5.26 18.94
CA THR A 116 5.28 5.25 18.08
C THR A 116 5.62 5.38 16.59
N ILE A 117 6.60 6.23 16.24
CA ILE A 117 7.12 6.39 14.87
C ILE A 117 7.70 5.06 14.37
N ILE A 118 8.61 4.45 15.15
CA ILE A 118 9.30 3.21 14.77
C ILE A 118 8.29 2.06 14.66
N SER A 119 7.39 1.91 15.63
CA SER A 119 6.40 0.83 15.64
C SER A 119 5.44 0.93 14.47
N ASN A 120 4.87 2.10 14.18
CA ASN A 120 3.93 2.26 13.06
C ASN A 120 4.62 2.19 11.70
N GLY A 121 5.80 2.81 11.56
CA GLY A 121 6.58 2.74 10.33
C GLY A 121 6.96 1.30 9.98
N HIS A 122 7.45 0.53 10.95
CA HIS A 122 7.83 -0.86 10.71
C HIS A 122 6.61 -1.78 10.54
N ALA A 123 5.51 -1.54 11.26
CA ALA A 123 4.25 -2.25 11.06
C ALA A 123 3.71 -2.06 9.63
N TYR A 124 3.80 -0.83 9.09
CA TYR A 124 3.50 -0.55 7.69
C TYR A 124 4.43 -1.35 6.77
N CYS A 125 5.74 -1.36 7.00
CA CYS A 125 6.68 -2.12 6.17
C CYS A 125 6.33 -3.62 6.11
N MET A 126 6.10 -4.23 7.27
CA MET A 126 5.75 -5.65 7.37
C MET A 126 4.37 -5.97 6.78
N LEU A 127 3.42 -5.04 6.90
CA LEU A 127 2.11 -5.16 6.24
C LEU A 127 2.27 -5.16 4.73
N LEU A 128 2.94 -4.16 4.16
CA LEU A 128 3.03 -4.01 2.70
C LEU A 128 3.78 -5.16 2.04
N ARG A 129 4.83 -5.71 2.66
CA ARG A 129 5.54 -6.90 2.11
C ARG A 129 4.61 -8.10 1.93
N ARG A 130 3.87 -8.46 2.99
CA ARG A 130 2.97 -9.62 2.98
C ARG A 130 1.75 -9.37 2.08
N HIS A 131 1.31 -8.12 2.02
CA HIS A 131 0.16 -7.69 1.25
C HIS A 131 0.45 -7.81 -0.25
N ILE A 132 1.54 -7.19 -0.70
CA ILE A 132 2.03 -7.26 -2.07
C ILE A 132 2.30 -8.71 -2.50
N GLU A 133 2.96 -9.51 -1.64
CA GLU A 133 3.18 -10.93 -1.94
C GLU A 133 1.85 -11.67 -2.18
N LYS A 134 0.85 -11.41 -1.35
CA LYS A 134 -0.47 -12.03 -1.47
C LYS A 134 -1.18 -11.57 -2.73
N GLU A 135 -1.06 -10.30 -3.11
CA GLU A 135 -1.63 -9.78 -4.35
C GLU A 135 -1.01 -10.43 -5.58
N ASP A 136 0.32 -10.39 -5.67
CA ASP A 136 1.09 -10.92 -6.79
C ASP A 136 0.89 -12.43 -6.98
N THR A 137 0.80 -13.19 -5.88
CA THR A 137 0.78 -14.67 -5.93
C THR A 137 -0.61 -15.27 -5.82
N VAL A 138 -1.60 -14.56 -5.29
CA VAL A 138 -2.95 -15.08 -5.07
C VAL A 138 -4.01 -14.22 -5.76
N VAL A 139 -4.11 -12.94 -5.43
CA VAL A 139 -5.23 -12.08 -5.85
C VAL A 139 -5.20 -11.84 -7.36
N TYR A 140 -4.07 -11.41 -7.89
CA TYR A 140 -3.89 -11.11 -9.31
C TYR A 140 -4.01 -12.35 -10.20
N PRO A 141 -3.39 -13.51 -9.87
CA PRO A 141 -3.64 -14.75 -10.61
C PRO A 141 -5.10 -15.20 -10.55
N PHE A 142 -5.77 -15.03 -9.41
CA PHE A 142 -7.20 -15.34 -9.29
C PHE A 142 -8.05 -14.47 -10.21
N ALA A 143 -7.78 -13.15 -10.28
CA ALA A 143 -8.44 -12.25 -11.22
C ALA A 143 -8.18 -12.64 -12.68
N LYS A 144 -6.91 -12.85 -13.07
CA LYS A 144 -6.50 -13.25 -14.44
C LYS A 144 -7.16 -14.55 -14.89
N LYS A 145 -7.37 -15.50 -13.97
CA LYS A 145 -7.94 -16.81 -14.28
C LYS A 145 -9.45 -16.78 -14.50
N HIS A 146 -10.18 -15.88 -13.83
CA HIS A 146 -11.65 -15.97 -13.76
C HIS A 146 -12.38 -14.78 -14.39
N LEU A 147 -11.73 -13.65 -14.63
CA LEU A 147 -12.33 -12.55 -15.39
C LEU A 147 -12.14 -12.79 -16.90
N SER A 148 -13.17 -12.46 -17.69
CA SER A 148 -13.11 -12.59 -19.13
C SER A 148 -12.30 -11.46 -19.79
N GLU A 149 -11.90 -11.65 -21.03
CA GLU A 149 -11.16 -10.63 -21.79
C GLU A 149 -11.99 -9.36 -21.99
N GLU A 150 -13.32 -9.49 -22.14
CA GLU A 150 -14.23 -8.34 -22.25
C GLU A 150 -14.22 -7.49 -20.98
N ILE A 151 -14.27 -8.12 -19.81
CA ILE A 151 -14.20 -7.41 -18.52
C ILE A 151 -12.84 -6.72 -18.37
N PHE A 152 -11.75 -7.39 -18.74
CA PHE A 152 -10.43 -6.76 -18.74
C PHE A 152 -10.37 -5.54 -19.69
N ALA A 153 -11.00 -5.62 -20.86
CA ALA A 153 -11.06 -4.49 -21.79
C ALA A 153 -11.83 -3.29 -21.21
N GLU A 154 -12.92 -3.54 -20.49
CA GLU A 154 -13.67 -2.50 -19.76
C GLU A 154 -12.81 -1.84 -18.68
N MET A 155 -12.13 -2.65 -17.87
CA MET A 155 -11.22 -2.17 -16.83
C MET A 155 -10.09 -1.29 -17.41
N ILE A 156 -9.49 -1.70 -18.52
CA ILE A 156 -8.43 -0.93 -19.20
C ILE A 156 -8.95 0.44 -19.65
N LYS A 157 -10.16 0.48 -20.22
CA LYS A 157 -10.79 1.73 -20.67
C LYS A 157 -11.08 2.65 -19.49
N GLU A 158 -11.58 2.12 -18.38
CA GLU A 158 -11.82 2.91 -17.17
C GLU A 158 -10.52 3.44 -16.57
N ASN A 159 -9.47 2.61 -16.53
CA ASN A 159 -8.16 2.97 -15.98
C ASN A 159 -7.47 4.10 -16.74
N GLN A 160 -7.73 4.25 -18.04
CA GLN A 160 -7.20 5.36 -18.84
C GLN A 160 -7.78 6.73 -18.46
N ASN A 161 -8.91 6.74 -17.73
CA ASN A 161 -9.60 7.95 -17.27
C ASN A 161 -9.43 8.17 -15.76
N TYR A 162 -8.58 7.37 -15.12
CA TYR A 162 -8.23 7.46 -13.71
C TYR A 162 -7.11 8.48 -13.50
#